data_AF-A0A2H5VIV3-F1
#
_entry.id   AF-A0A2H5VIV3-F1
#
_cell.length_a   1.000
_cell.length_b   1.000
_cell.length_c   1.000
_cell.angle_alpha   90.00
_cell.angle_beta   90.00
_cell.angle_gamma   90.00
#
_symmetry.space_group_name_H-M   'P 1'
#
loop_
_entity.id
_entity.type
_entity.pdbx_description
1 polymer ?
#
loop_
_entity_poly.entity_id
_entity_poly.type
_entity_poly.pdbx_seq_one_letter_code
_entity_poly.pdbx_strand_id
1 'polypeptide(L)' 'MGRYGQIMQFLLAQREHCGSEQEFRQFLLREIRRFIKDVREYDIIVSLLPESLYMRPEEGVITAKIM' A
#
# COMPACT_ATOMS: atom_id res chain seq x y z
N MET A 1 -18.01 0.80 2.07
CA MET A 1 -16.93 -0.04 1.52
C MET A 1 -16.23 0.76 0.43
N GLY A 2 -14.98 1.15 0.65
CA GLY A 2 -14.25 2.00 -0.30
C GLY A 2 -13.97 1.26 -1.60
N ARG A 3 -14.24 1.89 -2.75
CA ARG A 3 -13.87 1.35 -4.06
C ARG A 3 -12.35 1.27 -4.14
N TYR A 4 -11.81 0.10 -4.49
CA TYR A 4 -10.38 -0.07 -4.71
C TYR A 4 -9.86 0.92 -5.77
N GLY A 5 -8.65 1.46 -5.57
CA GLY A 5 -7.97 2.26 -6.59
C GLY A 5 -7.64 1.45 -7.85
N GLN A 6 -7.30 2.14 -8.95
CA GLN A 6 -7.11 1.53 -10.27
C GLN A 6 -6.04 0.44 -10.29
N ILE A 7 -4.91 0.65 -9.60
CA ILE A 7 -3.83 -0.37 -9.51
C ILE A 7 -4.35 -1.65 -8.87
N MET A 8 -5.09 -1.53 -7.76
CA MET A 8 -5.64 -2.69 -7.08
C MET A 8 -6.72 -3.39 -7.91
N GLN A 9 -7.56 -2.63 -8.65
CA GLN A 9 -8.52 -3.22 -9.59
C GLN A 9 -7.83 -4.06 -10.68
N PHE A 10 -6.72 -3.55 -11.24
CA PHE A 10 -5.92 -4.30 -12.22
C PHE A 10 -5.36 -5.60 -11.63
N LEU A 11 -4.80 -5.54 -10.41
CA LEU A 11 -4.27 -6.71 -9.73
C LEU A 11 -5.37 -7.73 -9.40
N LEU A 12 -6.56 -7.27 -8.99
CA LEU A 12 -7.71 -8.13 -8.70
C LEU A 12 -8.23 -8.85 -9.93
N ALA A 13 -8.16 -8.25 -11.12
CA ALA A 13 -8.53 -8.91 -12.37
C ALA A 13 -7.66 -10.16 -12.67
N GLN A 14 -6.48 -10.27 -12.05
CA GLN A 14 -5.61 -11.44 -12.20
C GLN A 14 -5.95 -12.57 -11.23
N ARG A 15 -6.91 -12.40 -10.32
CA ARG A 15 -7.26 -13.37 -9.29
C ARG A 15 -7.65 -14.73 -9.86
N GLU A 16 -8.35 -14.75 -10.98
CA GLU A 16 -8.83 -15.97 -11.65
C GLU A 16 -7.68 -16.83 -12.21
N HIS A 17 -6.53 -16.23 -12.47
CA HIS A 17 -5.33 -16.93 -12.95
C HIS A 17 -4.51 -17.58 -11.83
N CYS A 18 -4.89 -17.36 -10.57
CA CYS A 18 -4.23 -17.96 -9.41
C CYS A 18 -5.06 -19.14 -8.88
N GLY A 19 -4.44 -20.32 -8.79
CA GLY A 19 -5.08 -21.55 -8.32
C GLY A 19 -5.42 -21.55 -6.83
N SER A 20 -4.84 -20.64 -6.04
CA SER A 20 -5.18 -20.48 -4.63
C SER A 20 -5.10 -19.03 -4.15
N GLU A 21 -5.70 -18.74 -2.99
CA GLU A 21 -5.55 -17.44 -2.35
C GLU A 21 -4.10 -17.16 -1.93
N GLN A 22 -3.38 -18.18 -1.45
CA GLN A 22 -1.98 -18.03 -1.07
C GLN A 22 -1.11 -17.67 -2.27
N GLU A 23 -1.34 -18.32 -3.41
CA GLU A 23 -0.67 -17.97 -4.66
C GLU A 23 -0.99 -16.54 -5.09
N PHE A 24 -2.26 -16.12 -4.99
CA PHE A 24 -2.65 -14.75 -5.28
C PHE A 24 -1.96 -13.72 -4.37
N ARG A 25 -1.84 -14.01 -3.07
CA ARG A 25 -1.08 -13.15 -2.14
C ARG A 25 0.39 -13.03 -2.52
N GLN A 26 1.02 -14.12 -2.95
CA GLN A 26 2.41 -14.09 -3.43
C GLN A 26 2.54 -13.31 -4.74
N PHE A 27 1.59 -13.46 -5.65
CA PHE A 27 1.48 -12.65 -6.86
C PHE A 27 1.40 -11.16 -6.53
N LEU A 28 0.47 -10.75 -5.65
CA LEU A 28 0.32 -9.36 -5.23
C LEU A 28 1.62 -8.80 -4.66
N LEU A 29 2.26 -9.52 -3.75
CA LEU A 29 3.51 -9.07 -3.13
C LEU A 29 4.63 -8.88 -4.17
N ARG A 30 4.73 -9.80 -5.14
CA ARG A 30 5.72 -9.72 -6.22
C ARG A 30 5.47 -8.51 -7.12
N GLU A 31 4.24 -8.30 -7.57
CA GLU A 31 3.93 -7.20 -8.49
C GLU A 31 4.01 -5.84 -7.79
N ILE A 32 3.62 -5.73 -6.51
CA ILE A 32 3.80 -4.50 -5.74
C ILE A 32 5.28 -4.15 -5.60
N ARG A 33 6.15 -5.13 -5.31
CA ARG A 33 7.61 -4.90 -5.22
C ARG A 33 8.20 -4.45 -6.55
N ARG A 34 7.75 -5.02 -7.67
CA ARG A 34 8.15 -4.59 -9.02
C ARG A 34 7.67 -3.18 -9.31
N PHE A 35 6.39 -2.90 -9.08
CA PHE A 35 5.83 -1.56 -9.24
C PHE A 35 6.60 -0.50 -8.45
N ILE A 36 6.92 -0.76 -7.18
CA ILE A 36 7.74 0.15 -6.34
C ILE A 36 9.11 0.41 -6.98
N LYS A 37 9.72 -0.58 -7.64
CA LYS A 37 10.98 -0.40 -8.37
C LYS A 37 10.77 0.45 -9.62
N ASP A 38 9.73 0.17 -10.40
CA ASP A 38 9.48 0.82 -11.68
C ASP A 38 9.12 2.30 -11.50
N VAL A 39 8.32 2.65 -10.48
CA VAL A 39 7.94 4.05 -10.23
C VAL A 39 9.11 4.92 -9.77
N ARG A 40 10.22 4.32 -9.28
CA ARG A 40 11.44 5.09 -8.97
C ARG A 40 12.07 5.69 -10.22
N GLU A 41 11.84 5.13 -11.41
CA GLU A 41 12.28 5.74 -12.67
C GLU A 41 11.59 7.09 -12.95
N TYR A 42 10.50 7.36 -12.24
CA TYR A 42 9.74 8.61 -12.28
C TYR A 42 9.95 9.46 -11.02
N ASP A 43 11.03 9.20 -10.27
CA ASP A 43 11.36 9.86 -8.99
C ASP A 43 10.30 9.70 -7.89
N ILE A 44 9.41 8.71 -8.01
CA ILE A 44 8.39 8.42 -7.01
C ILE A 44 8.96 7.47 -5.96
N ILE A 45 8.99 7.91 -4.70
CA ILE A 45 9.38 7.08 -3.54
C ILE A 45 8.12 6.63 -2.81
N VAL A 46 7.89 5.32 -2.81
CA VAL A 46 6.82 4.69 -2.03
C VAL A 46 7.40 4.21 -0.70
N SER A 47 7.00 4.87 0.39
CA SER A 47 7.29 4.45 1.76
C SER A 47 6.01 3.89 2.38
N LEU A 48 6.00 2.61 2.71
CA LEU A 48 4.88 1.99 3.43
C LEU A 48 5.09 2.26 4.93
N LEU A 49 4.28 3.16 5.48
CA LEU A 49 4.20 3.35 6.93
C LEU A 49 3.30 2.23 7.51
N PRO A 50 3.75 1.45 8.51
CA PRO A 50 2.86 0.57 9.25
C PRO A 50 1.64 1.34 9.75
N GLU A 51 0.45 0.75 9.66
CA GLU A 51 -0.79 1.36 10.20
C GLU A 51 -0.67 1.68 11.70
N SER A 52 0.17 0.95 12.45
CA SER A 52 0.45 1.25 13.86
C SER A 52 1.14 2.61 14.09
N LEU A 53 1.75 3.18 13.06
CA LEU A 53 2.39 4.50 13.09
C LEU A 53 1.52 5.59 12.45
N TYR A 54 0.34 5.23 11.93
CA TYR A 54 -0.63 6.20 11.45
C TYR A 54 -1.26 6.93 12.65
N MET A 55 -0.66 8.05 13.05
CA MET A 55 -1.36 9.07 13.82
C MET A 55 -2.44 9.65 12.90
N ARG A 56 -3.71 9.39 13.20
CA ARG A 56 -4.81 10.11 12.53
C ARG A 56 -4.60 11.60 12.81
N PRO A 57 -4.57 12.49 11.80
CA PRO A 57 -4.37 13.93 12.00
C PRO A 57 -5.53 14.64 12.72
N GLU A 58 -6.46 13.89 13.32
CA GLU A 58 -7.68 14.40 13.94
C GLU A 58 -7.77 13.83 15.36
N GLU A 59 -6.88 14.28 16.25
CA GLU A 59 -7.13 14.47 17.69
C GLU A 59 -5.82 14.89 18.38
N GLY A 60 -5.74 16.17 18.78
CA GLY A 60 -4.79 16.62 19.79
C GLY A 60 -3.71 17.56 19.28
N VAL A 61 -3.97 18.86 19.38
CA VAL A 61 -2.92 19.85 19.61
C VAL A 61 -2.21 19.47 20.91
N ILE A 62 -1.10 18.72 20.81
CA ILE A 62 -0.20 18.53 21.95
C ILE A 62 0.78 19.69 21.90
N THR A 63 0.46 20.78 22.61
CA THR A 63 1.45 21.74 23.06
C THR A 63 2.48 21.00 23.91
N ALA A 64 3.61 20.64 23.30
CA ALA A 64 4.78 20.25 24.06
C ALA A 64 5.27 21.48 24.82
N LYS A 65 5.04 21.52 26.14
CA LYS A 65 5.79 22.40 27.03
C LYS A 65 7.24 21.92 27.01
N ILE A 66 8.12 22.75 26.47
CA ILE A 66 9.56 22.62 26.65
C ILE A 66 9.83 22.95 28.13
N MET A 67 10.37 21.99 28.87
CA MET A 67 11.09 22.22 30.13
C MET A 67 12.55 22.48 29.81
#